data_AF-A0A517LLR7-F1
#
_entry.id   AF-A0A517LLR7-F1
#
_cell.length_a   1.000
_cell.length_b   1.000
_cell.length_c   1.000
_cell.angle_alpha   90.00
_cell.angle_beta   90.00
_cell.angle_gamma   90.00
#
_symmetry.space_group_name_H-M   'P 1'
#
loop_
_entity.id
_entity.type
_entity.pdbx_description
1 polymer ?
#
loop_
_entity_poly.entity_id
_entity_poly.type
_entity_poly.pdbx_seq_one_letter_code
_entity_poly.pdbx_strand_id
1 'polypeptide(L)'
;MDLDALSGVIAYKHTGPDVTTVTAAFDRITIINPLKEICDLQLRRSSMEISLQVAKAPKEGEKVKKEDILISCTCTMVSLDSVTKKPVNINPLIVETEEEKRLYEAGERNSKHKKELGKVSLLKQTPNDEESDIIHALWQKQVQWHDPNNQERKPMNVVSMDQTVLRTAAIMQPQFRNRHHFMIFGGFLLKQTFELAFCCAASFSHSRPSFISLDPSTFHNPVPVGSVLYLTATVTYTDPPAISSPGDATTNAPSGKTRVQVRVDSKVRDVEHGLTKPTGQFNFSFEVDREVRVMPRTYTEFMMYIDARRRALNVAKLASGGWIGVETGLTE
;
A
#
# COMPACT_ATOMS: atom_id res chain seq x y z
N MET A 1 -11.56 -4.23 -16.00
CA MET A 1 -12.45 -4.11 -14.83
C MET A 1 -11.55 -3.92 -13.61
N ASP A 2 -11.81 -2.91 -12.78
CA ASP A 2 -10.98 -2.56 -11.60
C ASP A 2 -11.05 -3.67 -10.53
N LEU A 3 -9.93 -3.96 -9.85
CA LEU A 3 -9.82 -4.95 -8.76
C LEU A 3 -10.87 -4.69 -7.67
N ASP A 4 -11.06 -3.41 -7.34
CA ASP A 4 -12.05 -3.00 -6.37
C ASP A 4 -13.48 -3.23 -6.88
N ALA A 5 -13.75 -2.91 -8.15
CA ALA A 5 -15.08 -3.06 -8.74
C ALA A 5 -15.54 -4.51 -8.74
N LEU A 6 -14.63 -5.43 -9.05
CA LEU A 6 -14.91 -6.86 -8.98
C LEU A 6 -15.16 -7.30 -7.53
N SER A 7 -14.34 -6.84 -6.57
CA SER A 7 -14.56 -7.10 -5.13
C SER A 7 -15.95 -6.64 -4.68
N GLY A 8 -16.37 -5.45 -5.10
CA GLY A 8 -17.71 -4.91 -4.83
C GLY A 8 -18.83 -5.79 -5.39
N VAL A 9 -18.71 -6.26 -6.63
CA VAL A 9 -19.72 -7.15 -7.25
C VAL A 9 -19.79 -8.50 -6.52
N ILE A 10 -18.65 -9.05 -6.10
CA ILE A 10 -18.59 -10.32 -5.39
C ILE A 10 -19.26 -10.22 -4.03
N ALA A 11 -18.90 -9.19 -3.26
CA ALA A 11 -19.49 -8.95 -1.96
C ALA A 11 -21.00 -8.76 -2.07
N TYR A 12 -21.45 -7.95 -3.03
CA TYR A 12 -22.87 -7.72 -3.26
C TYR A 12 -23.64 -9.01 -3.61
N LYS A 13 -23.05 -9.90 -4.42
CA LYS A 13 -23.66 -11.21 -4.72
C LYS A 13 -23.81 -12.11 -3.50
N HIS A 14 -22.91 -11.98 -2.50
CA HIS A 14 -22.97 -12.74 -1.26
C HIS A 14 -23.97 -12.15 -0.26
N THR A 15 -23.99 -10.82 -0.14
CA THR A 15 -24.74 -10.13 0.93
C THR A 15 -26.16 -9.75 0.53
N GLY A 16 -26.47 -9.71 -0.77
CA GLY A 16 -27.78 -9.30 -1.26
C GLY A 16 -28.01 -7.77 -1.23
N PRO A 17 -29.22 -7.33 -1.62
CA PRO A 17 -29.54 -5.91 -1.84
C PRO A 17 -29.79 -5.10 -0.55
N ASP A 18 -30.05 -5.76 0.57
CA ASP A 18 -30.51 -5.10 1.81
C ASP A 18 -29.39 -4.32 2.53
N VAL A 19 -28.14 -4.58 2.17
CA VAL A 19 -26.96 -3.97 2.79
C VAL A 19 -26.13 -3.19 1.77
N THR A 20 -25.45 -2.16 2.24
CA THR A 20 -24.50 -1.40 1.43
C THR A 20 -23.10 -1.93 1.68
N THR A 21 -22.47 -2.53 0.66
CA THR A 21 -21.07 -2.96 0.77
C THR A 21 -20.12 -1.85 0.37
N VAL A 22 -19.08 -1.63 1.17
CA VAL A 22 -17.98 -0.70 0.90
C VAL A 22 -16.62 -1.36 1.07
N THR A 23 -15.62 -0.84 0.37
CA THR A 23 -14.23 -1.26 0.49
C THR A 23 -13.63 -0.71 1.77
N ALA A 24 -13.22 -1.58 2.69
CA ALA A 24 -12.69 -1.17 3.98
C ALA A 24 -11.15 -1.13 3.98
N ALA A 25 -10.51 -2.12 3.34
CA ALA A 25 -9.06 -2.17 3.25
C ALA A 25 -8.62 -3.00 2.04
N PHE A 26 -7.45 -2.65 1.51
CA PHE A 26 -6.66 -3.55 0.69
C PHE A 26 -5.53 -4.11 1.53
N ASP A 27 -5.36 -5.42 1.48
CA ASP A 27 -4.10 -6.04 1.88
C ASP A 27 -3.05 -5.82 0.80
N ARG A 28 -1.85 -6.36 1.05
CA ARG A 28 -0.70 -6.12 0.20
C ARG A 28 -0.99 -6.49 -1.25
N ILE A 29 -0.80 -5.55 -2.16
CA ILE A 29 -0.86 -5.78 -3.61
C ILE A 29 0.57 -5.95 -4.10
N THR A 30 0.87 -7.08 -4.75
CA THR A 30 2.22 -7.37 -5.28
C THR A 30 2.14 -7.80 -6.73
N ILE A 31 3.07 -7.33 -7.55
CA ILE A 31 3.28 -7.88 -8.90
C ILE A 31 4.17 -9.11 -8.76
N ILE A 32 3.64 -10.27 -9.13
CA ILE A 32 4.37 -11.54 -9.16
C ILE A 32 5.16 -11.62 -10.46
N ASN A 33 4.48 -11.38 -11.58
CA ASN A 33 5.06 -11.40 -12.91
C ASN A 33 4.76 -10.07 -13.63
N PRO A 34 5.78 -9.34 -14.12
CA PRO A 34 5.57 -8.06 -14.78
C PRO A 34 4.87 -8.26 -16.14
N LEU A 35 3.88 -7.41 -16.40
CA LEU A 35 3.22 -7.32 -17.71
C LEU A 35 4.17 -6.70 -18.73
N LYS A 36 4.67 -7.53 -19.67
CA LYS A 36 5.60 -7.10 -20.73
C LYS A 36 4.91 -6.81 -22.07
N GLU A 37 3.71 -7.32 -22.26
CA GLU A 37 2.93 -7.20 -23.49
C GLU A 37 1.48 -6.86 -23.19
N ILE A 38 0.77 -6.32 -24.19
CA ILE A 38 -0.66 -6.07 -24.11
C ILE A 38 -1.38 -7.40 -24.30
N CYS A 39 -2.11 -7.85 -23.30
CA CYS A 39 -2.88 -9.09 -23.35
C CYS A 39 -4.15 -8.98 -22.52
N ASP A 40 -5.09 -9.90 -22.78
CA ASP A 40 -6.30 -10.00 -21.98
C ASP A 40 -5.98 -10.55 -20.59
N LEU A 41 -6.64 -10.00 -19.57
CA LEU A 41 -6.44 -10.34 -18.17
C LEU A 41 -7.69 -10.99 -17.60
N GLN A 42 -7.51 -12.11 -16.89
CA GLN A 42 -8.56 -12.78 -16.15
C GLN A 42 -8.42 -12.50 -14.65
N LEU A 43 -9.53 -12.16 -13.99
CA LEU A 43 -9.61 -12.00 -12.54
C LEU A 43 -10.34 -13.19 -11.90
N ARG A 44 -9.77 -13.76 -10.83
CA ARG A 44 -10.35 -14.87 -10.04
C ARG A 44 -10.69 -14.42 -8.60
N ARG A 45 -11.57 -15.16 -7.90
CA ARG A 45 -12.10 -14.80 -6.56
C ARG A 45 -12.15 -15.94 -5.55
N SER A 46 -12.08 -15.62 -4.24
CA SER A 46 -12.51 -16.48 -3.12
C SER A 46 -12.88 -15.70 -1.82
N SER A 47 -14.15 -15.78 -1.39
CA SER A 47 -14.73 -15.48 -0.04
C SER A 47 -14.71 -14.04 0.56
N MET A 48 -15.27 -13.76 1.77
CA MET A 48 -15.48 -12.41 2.37
C MET A 48 -14.29 -11.91 3.25
N GLU A 49 -13.12 -12.39 2.92
CA GLU A 49 -11.95 -11.58 2.66
C GLU A 49 -11.63 -11.96 1.20
N ILE A 50 -11.82 -11.03 0.25
CA ILE A 50 -11.85 -11.37 -1.17
C ILE A 50 -10.42 -11.46 -1.68
N SER A 51 -9.93 -12.67 -1.89
CA SER A 51 -8.66 -12.88 -2.58
C SER A 51 -8.87 -12.77 -4.08
N LEU A 52 -8.06 -11.92 -4.72
CA LEU A 52 -8.08 -11.65 -6.15
C LEU A 52 -6.74 -12.01 -6.77
N GLN A 53 -6.81 -12.72 -7.89
CA GLN A 53 -5.66 -12.99 -8.74
C GLN A 53 -5.93 -12.47 -10.14
N VAL A 54 -4.97 -11.72 -10.68
CA VAL A 54 -4.96 -11.28 -12.07
C VAL A 54 -3.96 -12.15 -12.81
N ALA A 55 -4.41 -12.84 -13.84
CA ALA A 55 -3.55 -13.66 -14.69
C ALA A 55 -3.74 -13.33 -16.17
N LYS A 56 -2.75 -13.66 -16.99
CA LYS A 56 -2.89 -13.66 -18.45
C LYS A 56 -4.03 -14.62 -18.83
N ALA A 57 -4.92 -14.18 -19.70
CA ALA A 57 -6.05 -14.99 -20.15
C ALA A 57 -5.50 -16.25 -20.86
N PRO A 58 -5.88 -17.46 -20.40
CA PRO A 58 -5.46 -18.70 -21.05
C PRO A 58 -6.15 -18.83 -22.41
N LYS A 59 -5.56 -19.64 -23.29
CA LYS A 59 -6.24 -20.05 -24.53
C LYS A 59 -7.47 -20.88 -24.19
N GLU A 60 -8.44 -20.90 -25.10
CA GLU A 60 -9.69 -21.63 -24.92
C GLU A 60 -9.42 -23.12 -24.62
N GLY A 61 -9.88 -23.60 -23.46
CA GLY A 61 -9.67 -24.97 -22.97
C GLY A 61 -8.46 -25.18 -22.05
N GLU A 62 -7.57 -24.19 -21.89
CA GLU A 62 -6.40 -24.30 -21.00
C GLU A 62 -6.69 -23.75 -19.59
N LYS A 63 -6.06 -24.36 -18.58
CA LYS A 63 -6.04 -23.82 -17.21
C LYS A 63 -4.91 -22.80 -17.09
N VAL A 64 -5.16 -21.75 -16.29
CA VAL A 64 -4.16 -20.72 -15.97
C VAL A 64 -2.94 -21.37 -15.31
N LYS A 65 -1.75 -21.15 -15.86
CA LYS A 65 -0.48 -21.62 -15.27
C LYS A 65 -0.04 -20.67 -14.17
N LYS A 66 0.81 -21.15 -13.24
CA LYS A 66 1.32 -20.32 -12.14
C LYS A 66 2.14 -19.13 -12.65
N GLU A 67 2.87 -19.32 -13.74
CA GLU A 67 3.67 -18.28 -14.42
C GLU A 67 2.82 -17.18 -15.05
N ASP A 68 1.54 -17.47 -15.34
CA ASP A 68 0.61 -16.50 -15.93
C ASP A 68 -0.02 -15.59 -14.87
N ILE A 69 0.18 -15.85 -13.58
CA ILE A 69 -0.34 -15.01 -12.49
C ILE A 69 0.53 -13.76 -12.38
N LEU A 70 -0.08 -12.60 -12.60
CA LEU A 70 0.60 -11.31 -12.69
C LEU A 70 0.49 -10.53 -11.38
N ILE A 71 -0.71 -10.48 -10.79
CA ILE A 71 -0.99 -9.71 -9.57
C ILE A 71 -1.78 -10.60 -8.62
N SER A 72 -1.41 -10.56 -7.34
CA SER A 72 -2.21 -11.13 -6.26
C SER A 72 -2.49 -10.04 -5.22
N CYS A 73 -3.74 -9.94 -4.79
CA CYS A 73 -4.12 -9.07 -3.68
C CYS A 73 -5.32 -9.62 -2.95
N THR A 74 -5.50 -9.13 -1.73
CA THR A 74 -6.67 -9.45 -0.92
C THR A 74 -7.39 -8.19 -0.50
N CYS A 75 -8.72 -8.20 -0.55
CA CYS A 75 -9.56 -7.04 -0.26
C CYS A 75 -10.52 -7.36 0.89
N THR A 76 -10.55 -6.51 1.91
CA THR A 76 -11.52 -6.59 3.00
C THR A 76 -12.71 -5.69 2.68
N MET A 77 -13.89 -6.31 2.54
CA MET A 77 -15.15 -5.61 2.33
C MET A 77 -15.95 -5.57 3.63
N VAL A 78 -16.66 -4.47 3.86
CA VAL A 78 -17.55 -4.31 5.02
C VAL A 78 -18.95 -3.99 4.54
N SER A 79 -19.93 -4.68 5.12
CA SER A 79 -21.35 -4.41 4.91
C SER A 79 -21.86 -3.44 5.97
N LEU A 80 -22.54 -2.41 5.50
CA LEU A 80 -23.16 -1.37 6.32
C LEU A 80 -24.67 -1.42 6.15
N ASP A 81 -25.38 -1.20 7.24
CA ASP A 81 -26.82 -0.97 7.21
C ASP A 81 -27.13 0.29 6.37
N SER A 82 -28.12 0.18 5.49
CA SER A 82 -28.42 1.20 4.50
C SER A 82 -28.96 2.50 5.12
N VAL A 83 -29.52 2.45 6.33
CA VAL A 83 -30.08 3.61 7.03
C VAL A 83 -29.11 4.14 8.08
N THR A 84 -28.68 3.29 9.01
CA THR A 84 -27.89 3.66 10.19
C THR A 84 -26.39 3.82 9.91
N LYS A 85 -25.90 3.34 8.77
CA LYS A 85 -24.47 3.32 8.38
C LYS A 85 -23.56 2.55 9.34
N LYS A 86 -24.12 1.72 10.22
CA LYS A 86 -23.35 0.88 11.14
C LYS A 86 -22.96 -0.44 10.48
N PRO A 87 -21.81 -1.04 10.85
CA PRO A 87 -21.45 -2.38 10.41
C PRO A 87 -22.51 -3.40 10.78
N VAL A 88 -22.85 -4.29 9.84
CA VAL A 88 -23.79 -5.40 10.04
C VAL A 88 -23.08 -6.74 9.86
N ASN A 89 -23.52 -7.73 10.63
CA ASN A 89 -23.08 -9.11 10.42
C ASN A 89 -23.65 -9.64 9.11
N ILE A 90 -22.83 -10.43 8.42
CA ILE A 90 -23.16 -11.08 7.15
C ILE A 90 -23.21 -12.59 7.33
N ASN A 91 -23.85 -13.27 6.39
CA ASN A 91 -24.01 -14.71 6.43
C ASN A 91 -22.65 -15.43 6.37
N PRO A 92 -22.37 -16.37 7.29
CA PRO A 92 -21.10 -17.08 7.32
C PRO A 92 -20.88 -17.88 6.03
N LEU A 93 -19.62 -18.09 5.70
CA LEU A 93 -19.24 -18.94 4.58
C LEU A 93 -19.30 -20.40 5.01
N ILE A 94 -19.96 -21.22 4.20
CA ILE A 94 -19.88 -22.67 4.32
C ILE A 94 -18.62 -23.09 3.56
N VAL A 95 -17.68 -23.72 4.27
CA VAL A 95 -16.43 -24.24 3.71
C VAL A 95 -16.51 -25.76 3.68
N GLU A 96 -16.48 -26.33 2.49
CA GLU A 96 -16.69 -27.78 2.31
C GLU A 96 -15.37 -28.46 1.95
N THR A 97 -14.61 -27.83 1.04
CA THR A 97 -13.35 -28.38 0.54
C THR A 97 -12.16 -28.03 1.45
N GLU A 98 -11.11 -28.86 1.42
CA GLU A 98 -9.87 -28.59 2.16
C GLU A 98 -9.17 -27.31 1.70
N GLU A 99 -9.28 -26.97 0.41
CA GLU A 99 -8.78 -25.70 -0.14
C GLU A 99 -9.51 -24.50 0.48
N GLU A 100 -10.85 -24.55 0.56
CA GLU A 100 -11.66 -23.49 1.18
C GLU A 100 -11.37 -23.33 2.67
N LYS A 101 -11.22 -24.44 3.41
CA LYS A 101 -10.84 -24.40 4.83
C LYS A 101 -9.49 -23.73 5.02
N ARG A 102 -8.49 -24.10 4.22
CA ARG A 102 -7.15 -23.50 4.28
C ARG A 102 -7.18 -21.99 4.00
N LEU A 103 -7.95 -21.56 3.01
CA LEU A 103 -8.13 -20.14 2.67
C LEU A 103 -8.84 -19.37 3.79
N TYR A 104 -9.87 -19.99 4.39
CA TYR A 104 -10.62 -19.40 5.50
C TYR A 104 -9.72 -19.18 6.73
N GLU A 105 -8.95 -20.19 7.12
CA GLU A 105 -7.97 -20.06 8.21
C GLU A 105 -6.88 -19.03 7.91
N ALA A 106 -6.47 -18.91 6.63
CA ALA A 106 -5.52 -17.89 6.21
C ALA A 106 -6.11 -16.47 6.38
N GLY A 107 -7.38 -16.27 6.02
CA GLY A 107 -8.09 -15.01 6.26
C GLY A 107 -8.19 -14.66 7.75
N GLU A 108 -8.49 -15.65 8.61
CA GLU A 108 -8.49 -15.41 10.07
C GLU A 108 -7.13 -14.98 10.61
N ARG A 109 -6.04 -15.61 10.12
CA ARG A 109 -4.66 -15.22 10.46
C ARG A 109 -4.34 -13.81 9.97
N ASN A 110 -4.70 -13.47 8.72
CA ASN A 110 -4.49 -12.14 8.15
C ASN A 110 -5.23 -11.05 8.96
N SER A 111 -6.49 -11.31 9.32
CA SER A 111 -7.31 -10.41 10.13
C SER A 111 -6.72 -10.18 11.52
N LYS A 112 -6.24 -11.23 12.19
CA LYS A 112 -5.54 -11.12 13.49
C LYS A 112 -4.27 -10.29 13.36
N HIS A 113 -3.44 -10.60 12.37
CA HIS A 113 -2.18 -9.89 12.12
C HIS A 113 -2.41 -8.39 11.81
N LYS A 114 -3.45 -8.06 11.03
CA LYS A 114 -3.85 -6.67 10.76
C LYS A 114 -4.25 -5.92 12.03
N LYS A 115 -5.00 -6.56 12.94
CA LYS A 115 -5.37 -5.99 14.25
C LYS A 115 -4.16 -5.77 15.15
N GLU A 116 -3.18 -6.66 15.11
CA GLU A 116 -1.93 -6.55 15.88
C GLU A 116 -1.04 -5.43 15.35
N LEU A 117 -0.83 -5.34 14.02
CA LEU A 117 -0.08 -4.25 13.40
C LEU A 117 -0.67 -2.87 13.75
N GLY A 118 -2.01 -2.75 13.85
CA GLY A 118 -2.68 -1.52 14.29
C GLY A 118 -2.41 -1.11 15.75
N LYS A 119 -1.92 -2.04 16.59
CA LYS A 119 -1.51 -1.77 17.98
C LYS A 119 -0.05 -1.27 18.08
N VAL A 120 0.82 -1.71 17.18
CA VAL A 120 2.28 -1.44 17.18
C VAL A 120 2.65 -0.17 16.40
N SER A 121 1.67 0.66 16.04
CA SER A 121 1.94 1.94 15.35
C SER A 121 2.87 2.84 16.17
N LEU A 122 3.89 3.41 15.52
CA LEU A 122 4.82 4.38 16.12
C LEU A 122 4.14 5.66 16.63
N LEU A 123 2.88 5.90 16.25
CA LEU A 123 2.07 6.97 16.84
C LEU A 123 1.61 6.63 18.28
N LYS A 124 1.66 5.36 18.68
CA LYS A 124 1.25 4.86 20.00
C LYS A 124 2.43 4.39 20.86
N GLN A 125 3.51 3.92 20.22
CA GLN A 125 4.70 3.40 20.88
C GLN A 125 5.92 4.21 20.45
N THR A 126 6.76 4.60 21.40
CA THR A 126 8.03 5.29 21.11
C THR A 126 8.97 4.40 20.30
N PRO A 127 9.90 5.00 19.53
CA PRO A 127 11.00 4.26 18.94
C PRO A 127 11.75 3.43 19.98
N ASN A 128 12.27 2.28 19.58
CA ASN A 128 13.14 1.48 20.45
C ASN A 128 14.56 2.09 20.49
N ASP A 129 15.45 1.51 21.30
CA ASP A 129 16.82 2.02 21.46
C ASP A 129 17.58 2.03 20.12
N GLU A 130 17.50 0.94 19.34
CA GLU A 130 18.13 0.84 18.02
C GLU A 130 17.64 1.92 17.04
N GLU A 131 16.34 2.21 17.01
CA GLU A 131 15.77 3.24 16.16
C GLU A 131 16.12 4.64 16.64
N SER A 132 16.24 4.83 17.95
CA SER A 132 16.72 6.07 18.54
C SER A 132 18.17 6.34 18.13
N ASP A 133 19.01 5.30 18.13
CA ASP A 133 20.39 5.38 17.64
C ASP A 133 20.44 5.75 16.14
N ILE A 134 19.55 5.18 15.32
CA ILE A 134 19.43 5.53 13.89
C ILE A 134 19.05 7.01 13.73
N ILE A 135 18.03 7.47 14.47
CA ILE A 135 17.60 8.87 14.43
C ILE A 135 18.77 9.79 14.82
N HIS A 136 19.50 9.42 15.86
CA HIS A 136 20.65 10.19 16.30
C HIS A 136 21.77 10.20 15.26
N ALA A 137 22.07 9.06 14.62
CA ALA A 137 23.05 8.97 13.55
C ALA A 137 22.66 9.82 12.32
N LEU A 138 21.38 9.79 11.94
CA LEU A 138 20.84 10.64 10.86
C LEU A 138 21.01 12.12 11.19
N TRP A 139 20.64 12.52 12.40
CA TRP A 139 20.80 13.90 12.86
C TRP A 139 22.28 14.33 12.89
N GLN A 140 23.17 13.49 13.45
CA GLN A 140 24.61 13.77 13.49
C GLN A 140 25.19 14.02 12.10
N LYS A 141 24.82 13.19 11.11
CA LYS A 141 25.28 13.38 9.72
C LYS A 141 24.79 14.69 9.10
N GLN A 142 23.59 15.13 9.44
CA GLN A 142 23.10 16.43 8.99
C GLN A 142 23.90 17.58 9.60
N VAL A 143 24.15 17.52 10.91
CA VAL A 143 24.98 18.52 11.60
C VAL A 143 26.37 18.59 10.96
N GLN A 144 26.99 17.43 10.69
CA GLN A 144 28.30 17.35 10.03
C GLN A 144 28.32 18.02 8.65
N TRP A 145 27.27 17.87 7.84
CA TRP A 145 27.20 18.52 6.52
C TRP A 145 27.05 20.04 6.58
N HIS A 146 26.52 20.56 7.69
CA HIS A 146 26.33 21.99 7.91
C HIS A 146 27.46 22.66 8.70
N ASP A 147 28.38 21.88 9.29
CA ASP A 147 29.53 22.39 10.03
C ASP A 147 30.56 23.03 9.08
N PRO A 148 30.88 24.33 9.23
CA PRO A 148 31.91 24.99 8.44
C PRO A 148 33.31 24.38 8.60
N ASN A 149 33.60 23.74 9.74
CA ASN A 149 34.91 23.17 10.06
C ASN A 149 35.10 21.76 9.48
N ASN A 150 34.03 21.09 9.09
CA ASN A 150 34.09 19.79 8.43
C ASN A 150 34.18 19.98 6.91
N GLN A 151 34.94 19.12 6.22
CA GLN A 151 35.01 19.11 4.75
C GLN A 151 33.93 18.23 4.11
N GLU A 152 33.31 17.32 4.87
CA GLU A 152 32.20 16.49 4.36
C GLU A 152 31.00 17.37 4.04
N ARG A 153 30.57 17.35 2.77
CA ARG A 153 29.37 18.03 2.30
C ARG A 153 28.30 17.00 1.93
N LYS A 154 27.05 17.45 1.92
CA LYS A 154 25.91 16.64 1.51
C LYS A 154 26.15 16.08 0.09
N PRO A 155 26.15 14.75 -0.09
CA PRO A 155 26.31 14.14 -1.41
C PRO A 155 25.17 14.50 -2.36
N MET A 156 25.45 14.57 -3.66
CA MET A 156 24.45 14.96 -4.67
C MET A 156 23.33 13.93 -4.85
N ASN A 157 23.59 12.66 -4.54
CA ASN A 157 22.60 11.58 -4.59
C ASN A 157 21.68 11.55 -3.35
N VAL A 158 21.86 12.44 -2.38
CA VAL A 158 20.98 12.55 -1.21
C VAL A 158 20.04 13.73 -1.39
N VAL A 159 18.73 13.50 -1.30
CA VAL A 159 17.71 14.56 -1.34
C VAL A 159 17.04 14.64 0.03
N SER A 160 16.73 15.86 0.46
CA SER A 160 16.05 16.06 1.74
C SER A 160 14.57 15.68 1.59
N MET A 161 13.97 15.05 2.60
CA MET A 161 12.62 14.50 2.53
C MET A 161 11.57 15.57 2.18
N ASP A 162 11.70 16.77 2.74
CA ASP A 162 10.86 17.95 2.47
C ASP A 162 10.83 18.36 0.99
N GLN A 163 11.90 18.11 0.24
CA GLN A 163 12.01 18.43 -1.18
C GLN A 163 11.37 17.38 -2.09
N THR A 164 10.96 16.23 -1.55
CA THR A 164 10.38 15.13 -2.33
C THR A 164 8.85 15.19 -2.44
N VAL A 165 8.21 16.17 -1.80
CA VAL A 165 6.77 16.21 -1.59
C VAL A 165 6.01 16.67 -2.85
N LEU A 166 5.08 15.85 -3.32
CA LEU A 166 4.10 16.22 -4.35
C LEU A 166 2.68 16.28 -3.78
N ARG A 167 1.88 17.23 -4.24
CA ARG A 167 0.51 17.45 -3.78
C ARG A 167 -0.45 17.54 -4.95
N THR A 168 -1.66 17.03 -4.77
CA THR A 168 -2.77 17.27 -5.70
C THR A 168 -4.06 17.52 -4.93
N ALA A 169 -4.98 18.21 -5.59
CA ALA A 169 -6.34 18.45 -5.11
C ALA A 169 -7.31 18.18 -6.26
N ALA A 170 -8.37 17.43 -6.00
CA ALA A 170 -9.39 17.11 -6.98
C ALA A 170 -10.78 17.17 -6.35
N ILE A 171 -11.77 17.64 -7.12
CA ILE A 171 -13.17 17.54 -6.73
C ILE A 171 -13.69 16.13 -6.97
N MET A 172 -14.45 15.61 -6.02
CA MET A 172 -15.03 14.27 -6.06
C MET A 172 -16.32 14.29 -6.88
N GLN A 173 -16.23 13.88 -8.14
CA GLN A 173 -17.35 13.95 -9.08
C GLN A 173 -18.30 12.74 -8.98
N PRO A 174 -19.59 12.90 -9.34
CA PRO A 174 -20.57 11.83 -9.30
C PRO A 174 -20.19 10.58 -10.12
N GLN A 175 -19.41 10.71 -11.19
CA GLN A 175 -18.99 9.57 -12.02
C GLN A 175 -18.04 8.58 -11.30
N PHE A 176 -17.44 8.99 -10.19
CA PHE A 176 -16.52 8.16 -9.40
C PHE A 176 -17.19 7.53 -8.17
N ARG A 177 -18.52 7.68 -8.03
CA ARG A 177 -19.27 7.16 -6.89
C ARG A 177 -19.49 5.65 -6.98
N ASN A 178 -19.69 5.03 -5.83
CA ASN A 178 -20.14 3.66 -5.73
C ASN A 178 -21.62 3.51 -6.19
N ARG A 179 -22.03 2.31 -6.57
CA ARG A 179 -23.38 2.07 -7.14
C ARG A 179 -24.50 2.53 -6.20
N HIS A 180 -24.34 2.26 -4.91
CA HIS A 180 -25.41 2.37 -3.92
C HIS A 180 -25.49 3.74 -3.21
N HIS A 181 -24.46 4.60 -3.31
CA HIS A 181 -24.37 5.83 -2.51
C HIS A 181 -23.64 6.97 -3.25
N PHE A 182 -23.73 8.17 -2.68
CA PHE A 182 -22.94 9.33 -3.07
C PHE A 182 -21.53 9.32 -2.43
N MET A 183 -20.96 8.13 -2.27
CA MET A 183 -19.60 7.96 -1.73
C MET A 183 -18.69 7.52 -2.86
N ILE A 184 -17.48 8.06 -2.91
CA ILE A 184 -16.48 7.74 -3.91
C ILE A 184 -15.97 6.33 -3.69
N PHE A 185 -15.74 5.67 -4.82
CA PHE A 185 -15.28 4.29 -4.87
C PHE A 185 -13.83 4.14 -4.40
N GLY A 186 -13.52 3.07 -3.65
CA GLY A 186 -12.20 2.85 -3.07
C GLY A 186 -11.09 2.71 -4.13
N GLY A 187 -11.39 2.03 -5.23
CA GLY A 187 -10.51 1.84 -6.37
C GLY A 187 -10.14 3.16 -7.06
N PHE A 188 -11.04 4.15 -7.04
CA PHE A 188 -10.71 5.49 -7.55
C PHE A 188 -9.67 6.18 -6.66
N LEU A 189 -9.83 6.13 -5.33
CA LEU A 189 -8.81 6.66 -4.41
C LEU A 189 -7.48 5.93 -4.59
N LEU A 190 -7.52 4.61 -4.75
CA LEU A 190 -6.33 3.79 -4.96
C LEU A 190 -5.58 4.17 -6.24
N LYS A 191 -6.32 4.37 -7.34
CA LYS A 191 -5.77 4.87 -8.61
C LYS A 191 -5.11 6.23 -8.43
N GLN A 192 -5.81 7.19 -7.84
CA GLN A 192 -5.29 8.56 -7.67
C GLN A 192 -4.05 8.60 -6.77
N THR A 193 -4.03 7.81 -5.69
CA THR A 193 -2.88 7.72 -4.79
C THR A 193 -1.69 7.03 -5.46
N PHE A 194 -1.92 5.97 -6.23
CA PHE A 194 -0.87 5.32 -7.03
C PHE A 194 -0.26 6.26 -8.07
N GLU A 195 -1.08 6.97 -8.84
CA GLU A 195 -0.62 7.92 -9.87
C GLU A 195 0.26 9.02 -9.24
N LEU A 196 -0.15 9.59 -8.10
CA LEU A 196 0.65 10.57 -7.39
C LEU A 196 1.95 9.98 -6.84
N ALA A 197 1.90 8.76 -6.28
CA ALA A 197 3.08 8.08 -5.75
C ALA A 197 4.11 7.79 -6.85
N PHE A 198 3.64 7.33 -8.02
CA PHE A 198 4.46 7.11 -9.20
C PHE A 198 5.14 8.41 -9.65
N CYS A 199 4.39 9.51 -9.77
CA CYS A 199 4.94 10.82 -10.12
C CYS A 199 5.97 11.30 -9.09
N CYS A 200 5.74 11.06 -7.79
CA CYS A 200 6.65 11.43 -6.72
C CYS A 200 7.97 10.65 -6.82
N ALA A 201 7.91 9.32 -6.99
CA ALA A 201 9.09 8.49 -7.18
C ALA A 201 9.87 8.86 -8.47
N ALA A 202 9.16 9.12 -9.57
CA ALA A 202 9.76 9.54 -10.84
C ALA A 202 10.43 10.91 -10.72
N SER A 203 9.77 11.88 -10.07
CA SER A 203 10.33 13.22 -9.85
C SER A 203 11.53 13.21 -8.91
N PHE A 204 11.53 12.35 -7.89
CA PHE A 204 12.64 12.21 -6.94
C PHE A 204 13.86 11.52 -7.56
N SER A 205 13.65 10.44 -8.30
CA SER A 205 14.75 9.66 -8.90
C SER A 205 15.23 10.22 -10.24
N HIS A 206 14.40 10.98 -10.96
CA HIS A 206 14.59 11.29 -12.38
C HIS A 206 14.79 10.03 -13.25
N SER A 207 14.15 8.93 -12.86
CA SER A 207 14.13 7.66 -13.58
C SER A 207 12.71 7.11 -13.59
N ARG A 208 12.44 6.13 -14.45
CA ARG A 208 11.12 5.49 -14.51
C ARG A 208 10.98 4.51 -13.34
N PRO A 209 10.05 4.72 -12.40
CA PRO A 209 9.86 3.79 -11.30
C PRO A 209 9.10 2.54 -11.75
N SER A 210 9.55 1.39 -11.30
CA SER A 210 8.86 0.10 -11.45
C SER A 210 8.14 -0.24 -10.15
N PHE A 211 6.82 -0.45 -10.21
CA PHE A 211 6.05 -0.77 -9.01
C PHE A 211 6.40 -2.18 -8.49
N ILE A 212 6.66 -2.28 -7.18
CA ILE A 212 6.91 -3.55 -6.49
C ILE A 212 5.65 -3.98 -5.75
N SER A 213 5.20 -3.14 -4.83
CA SER A 213 4.04 -3.46 -3.99
C SER A 213 3.42 -2.24 -3.35
N LEU A 214 2.16 -2.40 -2.94
CA LEU A 214 1.44 -1.51 -2.04
C LEU A 214 1.28 -2.25 -0.72
N ASP A 215 1.66 -1.61 0.39
CA ASP A 215 1.46 -2.15 1.73
C ASP A 215 -0.02 -2.14 2.13
N PRO A 216 -0.44 -3.01 3.09
CA PRO A 216 -1.80 -3.01 3.59
C PRO A 216 -2.27 -1.62 4.00
N SER A 217 -3.39 -1.19 3.42
CA SER A 217 -3.94 0.16 3.52
C SER A 217 -5.41 0.10 3.89
N THR A 218 -5.83 0.94 4.84
CA THR A 218 -7.22 0.99 5.34
C THR A 218 -7.86 2.33 4.98
N PHE A 219 -9.12 2.30 4.56
CA PHE A 219 -9.94 3.48 4.33
C PHE A 219 -10.65 3.86 5.64
N HIS A 220 -10.19 4.92 6.29
CA HIS A 220 -10.67 5.32 7.62
C HIS A 220 -11.98 6.09 7.58
N ASN A 221 -12.17 6.93 6.57
CA ASN A 221 -13.36 7.77 6.43
C ASN A 221 -13.88 7.72 4.99
N PRO A 222 -15.20 7.64 4.80
CA PRO A 222 -15.80 7.70 3.47
C PRO A 222 -15.59 9.08 2.85
N VAL A 223 -15.56 9.12 1.52
CA VAL A 223 -15.37 10.35 0.74
C VAL A 223 -16.66 10.67 -0.01
N PRO A 224 -17.42 11.70 0.38
CA PRO A 224 -18.64 12.08 -0.32
C PRO A 224 -18.37 12.71 -1.68
N VAL A 225 -19.28 12.52 -2.63
CA VAL A 225 -19.35 13.30 -3.87
C VAL A 225 -19.54 14.78 -3.53
N GLY A 226 -18.88 15.65 -4.29
CA GLY A 226 -18.85 17.10 -4.09
C GLY A 226 -17.70 17.58 -3.20
N SER A 227 -17.11 16.71 -2.38
CA SER A 227 -15.98 17.07 -1.53
C SER A 227 -14.66 17.26 -2.31
N VAL A 228 -13.68 17.92 -1.69
CA VAL A 228 -12.33 18.08 -2.25
C VAL A 228 -11.40 17.06 -1.60
N LEU A 229 -10.82 16.18 -2.41
CA LEU A 229 -9.79 15.24 -2.01
C LEU A 229 -8.42 15.89 -2.18
N TYR A 230 -7.67 15.97 -1.09
CA TYR A 230 -6.27 16.38 -1.10
C TYR A 230 -5.39 15.15 -0.87
N LEU A 231 -4.40 14.98 -1.73
CA LEU A 231 -3.39 13.94 -1.61
C LEU A 231 -2.01 14.58 -1.46
N THR A 232 -1.18 14.01 -0.60
CA THR A 232 0.21 14.43 -0.40
C THR A 232 1.11 13.20 -0.45
N ALA A 233 1.94 13.08 -1.49
CA ALA A 233 2.93 12.03 -1.62
C ALA A 233 4.30 12.53 -1.14
N THR A 234 5.00 11.71 -0.37
CA THR A 234 6.33 12.00 0.17
C THR A 234 7.19 10.74 0.08
N VAL A 235 8.44 10.87 -0.37
CA VAL A 235 9.41 9.77 -0.30
C VAL A 235 9.84 9.62 1.17
N THR A 236 9.57 8.48 1.77
CA THR A 236 9.77 8.26 3.21
C THR A 236 11.01 7.45 3.53
N TYR A 237 11.38 6.52 2.66
CA TYR A 237 12.54 5.67 2.87
C TYR A 237 13.14 5.23 1.53
N THR A 238 14.44 5.01 1.52
CA THR A 238 15.18 4.44 0.38
C THR A 238 16.06 3.31 0.87
N ASP A 239 16.18 2.28 0.03
CA ASP A 239 16.97 1.10 0.29
C ASP A 239 17.88 0.82 -0.91
N PRO A 240 19.22 0.92 -0.77
CA PRO A 240 19.97 1.10 0.48
C PRO A 240 19.75 2.45 1.20
N PRO A 241 19.86 2.49 2.53
CA PRO A 241 19.65 3.71 3.31
C PRO A 241 20.80 4.73 3.15
N ALA A 242 20.52 5.99 3.50
CA ALA A 242 21.53 7.06 3.53
C ALA A 242 22.67 6.76 4.50
N ILE A 243 22.34 6.15 5.63
CA ILE A 243 23.26 5.73 6.68
C ILE A 243 23.02 4.25 6.95
N SER A 244 24.08 3.46 6.88
CA SER A 244 24.04 2.04 7.21
C SER A 244 23.97 1.84 8.72
N SER A 245 23.03 1.05 9.20
CA SER A 245 22.94 0.62 10.60
C SER A 245 23.04 -0.90 10.75
N PRO A 246 23.56 -1.41 11.90
CA PRO A 246 23.59 -2.84 12.16
C PRO A 246 22.15 -3.36 12.28
N GLY A 247 21.70 -4.09 11.25
CA GLY A 247 20.30 -4.55 11.11
C GLY A 247 19.63 -4.09 9.82
N ASP A 248 20.23 -3.14 9.10
CA ASP A 248 19.91 -3.02 7.67
C ASP A 248 20.37 -4.31 7.01
N ALA A 249 19.41 -5.07 6.50
CA ALA A 249 19.74 -6.15 5.59
C ALA A 249 20.66 -5.53 4.55
N THR A 250 21.86 -6.06 4.39
CA THR A 250 22.73 -5.79 3.25
C THR A 250 21.92 -6.19 2.03
N THR A 251 21.06 -5.30 1.57
CA THR A 251 20.10 -5.67 0.54
C THR A 251 20.92 -5.95 -0.67
N ASN A 252 20.73 -7.14 -1.21
CA ASN A 252 21.12 -7.56 -2.56
C ASN A 252 20.42 -6.68 -3.62
N ALA A 253 20.34 -5.36 -3.40
CA ALA A 253 19.98 -4.40 -4.42
C ALA A 253 21.09 -4.52 -5.48
N PRO A 254 20.75 -4.86 -6.72
CA PRO A 254 21.71 -4.87 -7.80
C PRO A 254 22.41 -3.51 -7.85
N SER A 255 23.74 -3.52 -8.03
CA SER A 255 24.53 -2.28 -8.17
C SER A 255 23.84 -1.31 -9.13
N GLY A 256 23.63 -0.07 -8.70
CA GLY A 256 22.93 0.97 -9.48
C GLY A 256 21.41 1.08 -9.31
N LYS A 257 20.75 0.22 -8.53
CA LYS A 257 19.30 0.31 -8.27
C LYS A 257 18.97 0.74 -6.84
N THR A 258 17.90 1.51 -6.68
CA THR A 258 17.36 1.89 -5.38
C THR A 258 15.90 1.49 -5.27
N ARG A 259 15.50 0.93 -4.12
CA ARG A 259 14.09 0.82 -3.77
C ARG A 259 13.65 2.08 -3.04
N VAL A 260 12.53 2.64 -3.47
CA VAL A 260 11.98 3.90 -2.98
C VAL A 260 10.60 3.62 -2.38
N GLN A 261 10.41 3.98 -1.12
CA GLN A 261 9.11 3.95 -0.47
C GLN A 261 8.47 5.33 -0.45
N VAL A 262 7.26 5.41 -1.00
CA VAL A 262 6.47 6.63 -1.07
C VAL A 262 5.21 6.46 -0.23
N ARG A 263 5.04 7.37 0.73
CA ARG A 263 3.81 7.48 1.53
C ARG A 263 2.90 8.50 0.88
N VAL A 264 1.63 8.16 0.69
CA VAL A 264 0.58 9.07 0.24
C VAL A 264 -0.46 9.22 1.34
N ASP A 265 -0.54 10.42 1.90
CA ASP A 265 -1.58 10.81 2.84
C ASP A 265 -2.77 11.41 2.10
N SER A 266 -3.96 10.93 2.42
CA SER A 266 -5.21 11.40 1.84
C SER A 266 -6.10 12.06 2.88
N LYS A 267 -6.67 13.21 2.55
CA LYS A 267 -7.63 13.93 3.37
C LYS A 267 -8.75 14.49 2.51
N VAL A 268 -9.97 14.42 3.02
CA VAL A 268 -11.16 15.00 2.39
C VAL A 268 -11.56 16.27 3.14
N ARG A 269 -11.97 17.28 2.39
CA ARG A 269 -12.52 18.53 2.92
C ARG A 269 -13.86 18.83 2.27
N ASP A 270 -14.81 19.31 3.06
CA ASP A 270 -16.04 19.87 2.55
C ASP A 270 -15.79 21.19 1.80
N VAL A 271 -16.56 21.48 0.76
CA VAL A 271 -16.48 22.71 -0.04
C VAL A 271 -16.87 23.93 0.80
N GLU A 272 -17.74 23.74 1.79
CA GLU A 272 -18.07 24.79 2.77
C GLU A 272 -16.93 25.05 3.77
N HIS A 273 -15.76 24.44 3.57
CA HIS A 273 -14.53 24.63 4.33
C HIS A 273 -14.57 24.24 5.82
N GLY A 274 -15.70 23.71 6.32
CA GLY A 274 -15.95 23.52 7.75
C GLY A 274 -15.21 22.35 8.43
N LEU A 275 -14.94 21.24 7.73
CA LEU A 275 -14.35 20.04 8.33
C LEU A 275 -13.35 19.35 7.39
N THR A 276 -12.21 18.92 7.93
CA THR A 276 -11.20 18.09 7.23
C THR A 276 -11.10 16.74 7.93
N LYS A 277 -11.21 15.64 7.18
CA LYS A 277 -11.10 14.28 7.71
C LYS A 277 -10.01 13.49 6.96
N PRO A 278 -9.12 12.77 7.66
CA PRO A 278 -8.17 11.89 7.00
C PRO A 278 -8.91 10.68 6.43
N THR A 279 -8.64 10.32 5.17
CA THR A 279 -9.35 9.23 4.48
C THR A 279 -8.54 7.94 4.49
N GLY A 280 -7.21 8.03 4.49
CA GLY A 280 -6.32 6.88 4.49
C GLY A 280 -4.86 7.28 4.27
N GLN A 281 -3.97 6.34 4.53
CA GLN A 281 -2.54 6.43 4.25
C GLN A 281 -2.16 5.20 3.42
N PHE A 282 -1.43 5.43 2.33
CA PHE A 282 -1.03 4.40 1.37
C PHE A 282 0.50 4.41 1.24
N ASN A 283 1.16 3.26 1.39
CA ASN A 283 2.61 3.17 1.29
C ASN A 283 2.99 2.30 0.09
N PHE A 284 3.57 2.92 -0.93
CA PHE A 284 3.95 2.29 -2.19
C PHE A 284 5.46 2.06 -2.21
N SER A 285 5.87 0.90 -2.70
CA SER A 285 7.28 0.56 -2.95
C SER A 285 7.54 0.49 -4.45
N PHE A 286 8.59 1.20 -4.89
CA PHE A 286 9.06 1.24 -6.27
C PHE A 286 10.53 0.84 -6.35
N GLU A 287 10.96 0.31 -7.49
CA GLU A 287 12.37 0.16 -7.87
C GLU A 287 12.72 1.22 -8.92
N VAL A 288 13.87 1.88 -8.77
CA VAL A 288 14.39 2.84 -9.74
C VAL A 288 15.82 2.47 -10.12
N ASP A 289 16.16 2.63 -11.41
CA ASP A 289 17.50 2.40 -11.96
C ASP A 289 18.40 3.62 -11.72
N ARG A 290 18.47 4.08 -10.47
CA ARG A 290 19.35 5.18 -10.05
C ARG A 290 19.70 5.04 -8.59
N GLU A 291 20.91 5.44 -8.22
CA GLU A 291 21.32 5.58 -6.83
C GLU A 291 20.86 6.93 -6.27
N VAL A 292 19.78 6.92 -5.51
CA VAL A 292 19.20 8.12 -4.88
C VAL A 292 18.76 7.79 -3.46
N ARG A 293 19.01 8.70 -2.52
CA ARG A 293 18.73 8.47 -1.10
C ARG A 293 17.92 9.61 -0.51
N VAL A 294 16.98 9.28 0.35
CA VAL A 294 16.19 10.29 1.07
C VAL A 294 16.76 10.52 2.47
N MET A 295 16.78 11.78 2.91
CA MET A 295 17.24 12.16 4.24
C MET A 295 16.16 12.95 5.00
N PRO A 296 15.64 12.44 6.14
CA PRO A 296 14.72 13.18 7.01
C PRO A 296 15.44 14.29 7.79
N ARG A 297 14.79 15.43 8.02
CA ARG A 297 15.31 16.61 8.75
C ARG A 297 14.58 16.89 10.05
N THR A 298 13.26 16.79 10.04
CA THR A 298 12.42 17.11 11.20
C THR A 298 12.11 15.85 12.00
N TYR A 299 11.72 16.00 13.27
CA TYR A 299 11.28 14.87 14.09
C TYR A 299 10.15 14.08 13.43
N THR A 300 9.18 14.76 12.82
CA THR A 300 8.11 14.12 12.05
C THR A 300 8.65 13.29 10.89
N GLU A 301 9.62 13.81 10.14
CA GLU A 301 10.28 13.08 9.04
C GLU A 301 11.09 11.88 9.55
N PHE A 302 11.75 12.00 10.71
CA PHE A 302 12.43 10.87 11.35
C PHE A 302 11.43 9.75 11.70
N MET A 303 10.27 10.09 12.27
CA MET A 303 9.22 9.11 12.55
C MET A 303 8.69 8.45 11.28
N MET A 304 8.48 9.23 10.21
CA MET A 304 8.06 8.71 8.90
C MET A 304 9.11 7.76 8.32
N TYR A 305 10.40 8.11 8.42
CA TYR A 305 11.51 7.30 7.94
C TYR A 305 11.59 5.95 8.68
N ILE A 306 11.49 5.96 10.00
CA ILE A 306 11.54 4.74 10.81
C ILE A 306 10.30 3.86 10.57
N ASP A 307 9.09 4.44 10.45
CA ASP A 307 7.88 3.68 10.11
C ASP A 307 8.03 2.95 8.76
N ALA A 308 8.54 3.67 7.76
CA ALA A 308 8.81 3.11 6.43
C ALA A 308 9.91 2.04 6.47
N ARG A 309 11.00 2.26 7.21
CA ARG A 309 12.06 1.25 7.43
C ARG A 309 11.52 -0.02 8.09
N ARG A 310 10.69 0.09 9.14
CA ARG A 310 10.04 -1.08 9.78
C ARG A 310 9.25 -1.90 8.77
N ARG A 311 8.46 -1.22 7.91
CA ARG A 311 7.70 -1.87 6.84
C ARG A 311 8.64 -2.58 5.86
N ALA A 312 9.68 -1.91 5.38
CA ALA A 312 10.68 -2.47 4.48
C ALA A 312 11.33 -3.75 5.04
N LEU A 313 11.72 -3.75 6.31
CA LEU A 313 12.32 -4.91 6.97
C LEU A 313 11.33 -6.05 7.16
N ASN A 314 10.08 -5.77 7.54
CA ASN A 314 9.04 -6.78 7.65
C ASN A 314 8.76 -7.44 6.29
N VAL A 315 8.74 -6.65 5.22
CA VAL A 315 8.66 -7.14 3.84
C VAL A 315 9.84 -8.05 3.50
N ALA A 316 11.07 -7.64 3.82
CA ALA A 316 12.26 -8.44 3.54
C ALA A 316 12.23 -9.77 4.28
N LYS A 317 11.82 -9.78 5.56
CA LYS A 317 11.64 -11.00 6.37
C LYS A 317 10.59 -11.94 5.79
N LEU A 318 9.46 -11.40 5.33
CA LEU A 318 8.41 -12.17 4.65
C LEU A 318 8.88 -12.75 3.30
N ALA A 319 9.74 -12.04 2.58
CA ALA A 319 10.32 -12.53 1.33
C ALA A 319 11.39 -13.61 1.55
N SER A 320 12.21 -13.49 2.61
CA SER A 320 13.23 -14.48 2.95
C SER A 320 12.68 -15.73 3.65
N GLY A 321 11.54 -15.61 4.33
CA GLY A 321 10.87 -16.72 5.03
C GLY A 321 10.05 -17.65 4.13
N GLY A 322 10.10 -17.45 2.82
CA GLY A 322 9.13 -18.04 1.90
C GLY A 322 7.77 -17.38 2.08
N TRP A 323 7.12 -17.01 0.99
CA TRP A 323 5.72 -16.67 1.03
C TRP A 323 4.92 -17.86 1.60
N ILE A 324 4.45 -17.79 2.84
CA ILE A 324 3.40 -18.69 3.39
C ILE A 324 2.00 -18.20 2.94
N GLY A 325 1.96 -17.36 1.89
CA GLY A 325 0.75 -17.02 1.15
C GLY A 325 0.60 -17.96 -0.03
N VAL A 326 -0.20 -19.01 0.14
CA VAL A 326 -0.59 -19.95 -0.92
C VAL A 326 0.61 -20.74 -1.49
N GLU A 327 1.03 -21.81 -0.79
CA GLU A 327 1.44 -23.00 -1.56
C GLU A 327 0.24 -23.39 -2.41
N THR A 328 0.37 -23.07 -3.68
CA THR A 328 -0.55 -23.47 -4.74
C THR A 328 -0.57 -24.99 -4.80
N GLY A 329 -1.53 -25.57 -4.07
CA GLY A 329 -1.93 -26.97 -4.14
C GLY A 329 -2.59 -27.29 -5.48
N LEU A 330 -1.82 -27.18 -6.54
CA LEU A 330 -2.02 -27.93 -7.77
C LEU A 330 -0.89 -28.96 -7.76
N THR A 331 -1.10 -30.03 -7.00
CA THR A 331 -0.52 -31.34 -7.34
C THR A 331 -1.18 -31.78 -8.65
N GLU A 332 -0.37 -32.38 -9.51
CA GLU A 332 -0.61 -32.82 -10.90
C GLU A 332 -2.03 -33.30 -11.24
#